data_AF-A0A8D9PBV0-F1
#
_entry.id   AF-A0A8D9PBV0-F1
#
_cell.length_a   1.000
_cell.length_b   1.000
_cell.length_c   1.000
_cell.angle_alpha   90.00
_cell.angle_beta   90.00
_cell.angle_gamma   90.00
#
_symmetry.space_group_name_H-M   'P 1'
#
loop_
_entity.id
_entity.type
_entity.pdbx_description
1 polymer ?
#
loop_
_entity_poly.entity_id
_entity_poly.type
_entity_poly.pdbx_seq_one_letter_code
_entity_poly.pdbx_strand_id
1 'polypeptide(L)'
;MQILLNSAFSREEVDAIQDICRNWRSVNKRFAGEMISAIDLSRPKSQHIDIMLHYMQPNEVKELYERTDSEMQGLMHHAANASRVKDDFRTSLDTLTHCLSGDDVEEIMLTKDIRGNIPATITDEAAIIAMDYFKENPELVAKMLVNRDDFGAGILFDTSEIKVLEKAFEVLKNNPDELADILMLCNANGDTAYTYHKEMGHSKEIKNALEEKITELAVDSDLSVKESISLLEINELHPQIANYLRYQK
;
A
#
# COMPACT_ATOMS: atom_id res chain seq x y z
N MET A 1 -4.53 -29.57 -10.53
CA MET A 1 -3.40 -29.02 -11.32
C MET A 1 -3.71 -28.90 -12.81
N GLN A 2 -3.76 -29.99 -13.60
CA GLN A 2 -4.11 -29.92 -15.04
C GLN A 2 -5.47 -29.25 -15.29
N ILE A 3 -6.46 -29.54 -14.43
CA ILE A 3 -7.81 -28.97 -14.51
C ILE A 3 -7.79 -27.46 -14.19
N LEU A 4 -6.95 -27.02 -13.25
CA LEU A 4 -6.79 -25.60 -12.89
C LEU A 4 -6.06 -24.83 -14.01
N LEU A 5 -4.97 -25.40 -14.51
CA LEU A 5 -4.21 -24.86 -15.65
C LEU A 5 -5.09 -24.73 -16.90
N ASN A 6 -5.82 -25.77 -17.27
CA ASN A 6 -6.71 -25.76 -18.44
C ASN A 6 -7.93 -24.82 -18.28
N SER A 7 -8.27 -24.41 -17.05
CA SER A 7 -9.35 -23.45 -16.78
C SER A 7 -8.90 -21.99 -16.83
N ALA A 8 -7.59 -21.77 -16.66
CA ALA A 8 -7.00 -20.46 -16.44
C ALA A 8 -6.21 -19.95 -17.66
N PHE A 9 -5.64 -20.88 -18.43
CA PHE A 9 -4.69 -20.63 -19.51
C PHE A 9 -5.13 -21.32 -20.80
N SER A 10 -4.65 -20.80 -21.93
CA SER A 10 -4.71 -21.49 -23.20
C SER A 10 -3.89 -22.78 -23.15
N ARG A 11 -4.22 -23.73 -24.01
CA ARG A 11 -3.53 -25.02 -24.08
C ARG A 11 -2.03 -24.87 -24.37
N GLU A 12 -1.67 -23.89 -25.19
CA GLU A 12 -0.28 -23.56 -25.53
C GLU A 12 0.50 -23.05 -24.31
N GLU A 13 -0.11 -22.21 -23.48
CA GLU A 13 0.47 -21.75 -22.21
C GLU A 13 0.59 -22.89 -21.19
N VAL A 14 -0.41 -23.76 -21.09
CA VAL A 14 -0.34 -24.94 -20.20
C VAL A 14 0.79 -25.86 -20.63
N ASP A 15 0.93 -26.14 -21.92
CA ASP A 15 1.99 -27.01 -22.44
C ASP A 15 3.38 -26.40 -22.20
N ALA A 16 3.53 -25.07 -22.34
CA ALA A 16 4.76 -24.35 -22.01
C ALA A 16 5.10 -24.43 -20.52
N ILE A 17 4.15 -24.15 -19.63
CA ILE A 17 4.32 -24.26 -18.17
C ILE A 17 4.70 -25.69 -17.78
N GLN A 18 4.08 -26.69 -18.40
CA GLN A 18 4.38 -28.09 -18.11
C GLN A 18 5.76 -28.53 -18.58
N ASP A 19 6.21 -28.09 -19.74
CA ASP A 19 7.55 -28.38 -20.22
C ASP A 19 8.62 -27.65 -19.38
N ILE A 20 8.36 -26.43 -18.94
CA ILE A 20 9.20 -25.68 -18.01
C ILE A 20 9.28 -26.40 -16.64
N CYS A 21 8.16 -26.85 -16.07
CA CYS A 21 8.12 -27.63 -14.82
C CYS A 21 8.76 -29.04 -14.95
N ARG A 22 8.71 -29.69 -16.12
CA ARG A 22 9.39 -30.98 -16.35
C ARG A 22 10.91 -30.84 -16.40
N ASN A 23 11.41 -29.72 -16.92
CA ASN A 23 12.84 -29.42 -17.04
C ASN A 23 13.47 -28.89 -15.74
N TRP A 24 12.65 -28.65 -14.71
CA TRP A 24 12.99 -28.16 -13.37
C TRP A 24 14.12 -28.92 -12.66
N ARG A 25 14.33 -30.21 -12.94
CA ARG A 25 15.37 -31.00 -12.25
C ARG A 25 16.83 -30.58 -12.55
N SER A 26 17.08 -29.57 -13.39
CA SER A 26 18.45 -29.30 -13.86
C SER A 26 19.03 -27.88 -13.71
N VAL A 27 18.28 -26.77 -13.66
CA VAL A 27 18.92 -25.44 -13.57
C VAL A 27 18.05 -24.38 -12.88
N ASN A 28 18.39 -24.05 -11.63
CA ASN A 28 17.63 -23.20 -10.70
C ASN A 28 17.72 -21.67 -10.95
N LYS A 29 17.79 -21.21 -12.22
CA LYS A 29 17.93 -19.75 -12.53
C LYS A 29 17.20 -19.24 -13.78
N ARG A 30 16.90 -20.10 -14.76
CA ARG A 30 16.26 -19.71 -16.03
C ARG A 30 14.72 -19.70 -15.94
N PHE A 31 14.19 -20.46 -14.99
CA PHE A 31 12.77 -20.76 -14.82
C PHE A 31 11.90 -19.54 -14.50
N ALA A 32 12.34 -18.65 -13.61
CA ALA A 32 11.54 -17.49 -13.23
C ALA A 32 11.31 -16.53 -14.41
N GLY A 33 12.38 -16.15 -15.11
CA GLY A 33 12.29 -15.30 -16.29
C GLY A 33 11.51 -15.97 -17.44
N GLU A 34 11.62 -17.28 -17.61
CA GLU A 34 10.84 -18.03 -18.63
C GLU A 34 9.35 -18.17 -18.25
N MET A 35 9.02 -18.37 -16.96
CA MET A 35 7.64 -18.36 -16.46
C MET A 35 7.00 -16.98 -16.55
N ILE A 36 7.73 -15.92 -16.17
CA ILE A 36 7.28 -14.53 -16.26
C ILE A 36 7.10 -14.11 -17.72
N SER A 37 7.91 -14.65 -18.64
CA SER A 37 7.75 -14.43 -20.09
C SER A 37 6.62 -15.25 -20.72
N ALA A 38 6.29 -16.42 -20.15
CA ALA A 38 5.22 -17.30 -20.63
C ALA A 38 3.85 -16.95 -20.06
N ILE A 39 3.82 -16.32 -18.88
CA ILE A 39 2.62 -15.73 -18.29
C ILE A 39 2.40 -14.39 -18.99
N ASP A 40 1.30 -14.27 -19.73
CA ASP A 40 0.87 -12.97 -20.25
C ASP A 40 0.60 -12.01 -19.09
N LEU A 41 1.61 -11.18 -18.78
CA LEU A 41 1.53 -10.13 -17.76
C LEU A 41 0.44 -9.08 -18.05
N SER A 42 -0.25 -9.13 -19.19
CA SER A 42 -1.44 -8.31 -19.41
C SER A 42 -2.70 -8.85 -18.72
N ARG A 43 -2.64 -10.06 -18.13
CA ARG A 43 -3.77 -10.72 -17.47
C ARG A 43 -3.43 -11.08 -16.02
N PRO A 44 -3.87 -10.28 -15.04
CA PRO A 44 -3.78 -10.64 -13.63
C PRO A 44 -4.73 -11.79 -13.37
N LYS A 45 -4.21 -12.91 -12.86
CA LYS A 45 -5.03 -13.93 -12.23
C LYS A 45 -4.27 -14.43 -11.02
N SER A 46 -4.88 -14.34 -9.85
CA SER A 46 -4.48 -15.01 -8.60
C SER A 46 -3.98 -16.46 -8.81
N GLN A 47 -4.54 -17.15 -9.81
CA GLN A 47 -4.13 -18.48 -10.27
C GLN A 47 -2.65 -18.58 -10.71
N HIS A 48 -2.05 -17.52 -11.25
CA HIS A 48 -0.62 -17.47 -11.60
C HIS A 48 0.28 -17.60 -10.36
N ILE A 49 -0.11 -16.94 -9.28
CA ILE A 49 0.62 -16.92 -8.01
C ILE A 49 0.50 -18.28 -7.33
N ASP A 50 -0.72 -18.85 -7.26
CA ASP A 50 -0.96 -20.19 -6.74
C ASP A 50 -0.13 -21.26 -7.47
N ILE A 51 0.02 -21.13 -8.79
CA ILE A 51 0.84 -22.04 -9.60
C ILE A 51 2.33 -21.86 -9.30
N MET A 52 2.83 -20.62 -9.26
CA MET A 52 4.25 -20.36 -8.94
C MET A 52 4.62 -20.94 -7.57
N LEU A 53 3.77 -20.77 -6.57
CA LEU A 53 4.03 -21.21 -5.21
C LEU A 53 3.78 -22.71 -4.99
N HIS A 54 2.95 -23.35 -5.80
CA HIS A 54 2.81 -24.81 -5.77
C HIS A 54 4.09 -25.55 -6.17
N TYR A 55 4.98 -24.91 -6.93
CA TYR A 55 6.22 -25.52 -7.44
C TYR A 55 7.50 -24.98 -6.78
N MET A 56 7.42 -23.90 -5.99
CA MET A 56 8.57 -23.30 -5.32
C MET A 56 8.61 -23.67 -3.83
N GLN A 57 9.78 -24.00 -3.32
CA GLN A 57 10.00 -24.12 -1.87
C GLN A 57 10.05 -22.72 -1.22
N PRO A 58 9.72 -22.56 0.09
CA PRO A 58 9.71 -21.25 0.76
C PRO A 58 11.04 -20.47 0.63
N ASN A 59 12.17 -21.16 0.68
CA ASN A 59 13.49 -20.57 0.45
C ASN A 59 13.73 -20.14 -1.01
N GLU A 60 13.06 -20.76 -1.98
CA GLU A 60 13.13 -20.39 -3.39
C GLU A 60 12.23 -19.18 -3.69
N VAL A 61 11.10 -19.01 -2.97
CA VAL A 61 10.27 -17.81 -3.02
C VAL A 61 11.03 -16.61 -2.43
N LYS A 62 11.70 -16.83 -1.29
CA LYS A 62 12.59 -15.84 -0.68
C LYS A 62 13.77 -15.51 -1.59
N GLU A 63 14.46 -16.49 -2.17
CA GLU A 63 15.52 -16.23 -3.15
C GLU A 63 15.01 -15.53 -4.42
N LEU A 64 13.77 -15.78 -4.87
CA LEU A 64 13.19 -15.07 -6.01
C LEU A 64 12.91 -13.60 -5.68
N TYR A 65 12.37 -13.37 -4.49
CA TYR A 65 12.13 -12.04 -3.94
C TYR A 65 13.44 -11.25 -3.76
N GLU A 66 14.47 -11.89 -3.20
CA GLU A 66 15.80 -11.30 -2.94
C GLU A 66 16.69 -11.15 -4.20
N ARG A 67 16.45 -11.91 -5.28
CA ARG A 67 17.35 -11.98 -6.46
C ARG A 67 16.82 -11.30 -7.72
N THR A 68 15.67 -10.63 -7.67
CA THR A 68 15.15 -9.89 -8.83
C THR A 68 14.62 -8.50 -8.44
N ASP A 69 15.39 -7.47 -8.80
CA ASP A 69 15.07 -6.04 -8.67
C ASP A 69 13.80 -5.57 -9.44
N SER A 70 12.95 -6.44 -10.02
CA SER A 70 11.86 -5.94 -10.88
C SER A 70 10.62 -6.82 -11.10
N GLU A 71 10.69 -8.15 -10.99
CA GLU A 71 9.59 -9.00 -11.50
C GLU A 71 8.63 -9.52 -10.41
N MET A 72 9.12 -9.84 -9.20
CA MET A 72 8.24 -10.29 -8.10
C MET A 72 7.65 -9.13 -7.30
N GLN A 73 8.39 -8.02 -7.13
CA GLN A 73 7.81 -6.72 -6.76
C GLN A 73 6.70 -6.34 -7.75
N GLY A 74 6.92 -6.61 -9.04
CA GLY A 74 5.91 -6.50 -10.07
C GLY A 74 4.59 -7.20 -9.76
N LEU A 75 4.53 -8.29 -8.99
CA LEU A 75 3.27 -9.01 -8.71
C LEU A 75 2.36 -8.27 -7.72
N MET A 76 2.90 -7.70 -6.63
CA MET A 76 2.10 -6.88 -5.69
C MET A 76 1.68 -5.56 -6.31
N HIS A 77 2.60 -4.94 -7.06
CA HIS A 77 2.33 -3.71 -7.79
C HIS A 77 1.37 -3.95 -8.97
N HIS A 78 1.41 -5.12 -9.61
CA HIS A 78 0.47 -5.51 -10.65
C HIS A 78 -0.89 -5.88 -10.06
N ALA A 79 -0.96 -6.62 -8.96
CA ALA A 79 -2.22 -6.89 -8.23
C ALA A 79 -2.88 -5.60 -7.73
N ALA A 80 -2.08 -4.64 -7.26
CA ALA A 80 -2.55 -3.31 -6.88
C ALA A 80 -2.99 -2.46 -8.08
N ASN A 81 -2.34 -2.59 -9.25
CA ASN A 81 -2.78 -1.96 -10.51
C ASN A 81 -4.02 -2.65 -11.11
N ALA A 82 -4.17 -3.95 -10.88
CA ALA A 82 -5.28 -4.79 -11.32
C ALA A 82 -6.51 -4.71 -10.39
N SER A 83 -6.36 -4.10 -9.21
CA SER A 83 -7.32 -4.05 -8.09
C SER A 83 -8.67 -3.38 -8.36
N ARG A 84 -9.02 -3.11 -9.63
CA ARG A 84 -10.43 -2.98 -10.04
C ARG A 84 -11.26 -4.21 -9.64
N VAL A 85 -10.61 -5.31 -9.25
CA VAL A 85 -11.20 -6.49 -8.59
C VAL A 85 -10.59 -6.64 -7.18
N LYS A 86 -11.39 -6.39 -6.14
CA LYS A 86 -10.99 -6.33 -4.71
C LYS A 86 -10.26 -7.58 -4.20
N ASP A 87 -10.61 -8.74 -4.74
CA ASP A 87 -10.15 -10.04 -4.22
C ASP A 87 -8.68 -10.34 -4.55
N ASP A 88 -8.11 -9.71 -5.59
CA ASP A 88 -6.76 -10.06 -6.08
C ASP A 88 -5.64 -9.51 -5.19
N PHE A 89 -5.80 -8.31 -4.61
CA PHE A 89 -4.76 -7.70 -3.76
C PHE A 89 -4.67 -8.39 -2.39
N ARG A 90 -5.82 -8.66 -1.75
CA ARG A 90 -5.85 -9.37 -0.45
C ARG A 90 -5.31 -10.80 -0.58
N THR A 91 -5.73 -11.52 -1.62
CA THR A 91 -5.22 -12.88 -1.89
C THR A 91 -3.70 -12.88 -2.07
N SER A 92 -3.15 -11.85 -2.73
CA SER A 92 -1.70 -11.71 -2.90
C SER A 92 -0.98 -11.49 -1.56
N LEU A 93 -1.53 -10.65 -0.66
CA LEU A 93 -0.99 -10.45 0.69
C LEU A 93 -1.01 -11.73 1.53
N ASP A 94 -2.14 -12.45 1.54
CA ASP A 94 -2.28 -13.73 2.26
C ASP A 94 -1.24 -14.73 1.79
N THR A 95 -1.02 -14.74 0.49
CA THR A 95 -0.11 -15.65 -0.17
C THR A 95 1.34 -15.33 0.14
N LEU A 96 1.74 -14.06 0.13
CA LEU A 96 3.08 -13.63 0.53
C LEU A 96 3.34 -13.89 2.00
N THR A 97 2.38 -13.59 2.86
CA THR A 97 2.48 -13.85 4.31
C THR A 97 2.60 -15.34 4.62
N HIS A 98 2.05 -16.21 3.77
CA HIS A 98 2.24 -17.65 3.89
C HIS A 98 3.67 -18.10 3.53
N CYS A 99 4.33 -17.38 2.62
CA CYS A 99 5.58 -17.81 1.99
C CYS A 99 6.83 -17.10 2.53
N LEU A 100 6.66 -15.91 3.09
CA LEU A 100 7.72 -15.02 3.56
C LEU A 100 7.58 -14.74 5.05
N SER A 101 8.65 -14.23 5.66
CA SER A 101 8.55 -13.75 7.04
C SER A 101 7.74 -12.45 7.12
N GLY A 102 7.23 -12.12 8.31
CA GLY A 102 6.52 -10.85 8.54
C GLY A 102 7.37 -9.67 8.07
N ASP A 103 8.60 -9.55 8.56
CA ASP A 103 9.55 -8.49 8.21
C ASP A 103 9.75 -8.35 6.69
N ASP A 104 9.87 -9.47 5.97
CA ASP A 104 10.01 -9.45 4.51
C ASP A 104 8.74 -8.84 3.87
N VAL A 105 7.54 -9.23 4.32
CA VAL A 105 6.24 -8.70 3.85
C VAL A 105 6.10 -7.20 4.11
N GLU A 106 6.50 -6.75 5.30
CA GLU A 106 6.48 -5.33 5.67
C GLU A 106 7.40 -4.50 4.76
N GLU A 107 8.60 -5.02 4.46
CA GLU A 107 9.53 -4.39 3.53
C GLU A 107 8.94 -4.26 2.13
N ILE A 108 8.24 -5.29 1.62
CA ILE A 108 7.56 -5.23 0.30
C ILE A 108 6.56 -4.07 0.26
N MET A 109 5.78 -3.93 1.32
CA MET A 109 4.72 -2.92 1.38
C MET A 109 5.25 -1.48 1.39
N LEU A 110 6.52 -1.30 1.71
CA LEU A 110 7.21 -0.01 1.74
C LEU A 110 8.16 0.19 0.55
N THR A 111 8.41 -0.86 -0.23
CA THR A 111 9.38 -0.82 -1.33
C THR A 111 8.74 -0.33 -2.62
N LYS A 112 9.43 0.61 -3.27
CA LYS A 112 8.98 1.16 -4.55
C LYS A 112 9.21 0.17 -5.69
N ASP A 113 8.30 0.11 -6.67
CA ASP A 113 8.57 -0.62 -7.91
C ASP A 113 9.52 0.17 -8.84
N ILE A 114 9.84 -0.44 -9.98
CA ILE A 114 10.65 0.17 -11.04
C ILE A 114 10.03 1.45 -11.65
N ARG A 115 8.75 1.72 -11.39
CA ARG A 115 8.04 2.94 -11.80
C ARG A 115 7.95 3.95 -10.66
N GLY A 116 8.51 3.64 -9.50
CA GLY A 116 8.51 4.47 -8.31
C GLY A 116 7.25 4.38 -7.46
N ASN A 117 6.26 3.54 -7.82
CA ASN A 117 5.01 3.39 -7.06
C ASN A 117 5.25 2.58 -5.79
N ILE A 118 4.33 2.64 -4.81
CA ILE A 118 4.29 1.78 -3.62
C ILE A 118 2.98 0.98 -3.67
N PRO A 119 2.91 -0.30 -3.26
CA PRO A 119 1.70 -1.12 -3.49
C PRO A 119 0.41 -0.47 -2.99
N ALA A 120 0.45 0.15 -1.81
CA ALA A 120 -0.71 0.78 -1.19
C ALA A 120 -1.04 2.19 -1.72
N THR A 121 -0.15 2.83 -2.50
CA THR A 121 -0.43 4.15 -3.10
C THR A 121 -1.04 4.04 -4.50
N ILE A 122 -1.10 2.84 -5.08
CA ILE A 122 -1.55 2.64 -6.47
C ILE A 122 -3.06 2.85 -6.63
N THR A 123 -3.87 2.45 -5.64
CA THR A 123 -5.33 2.67 -5.64
C THR A 123 -5.87 2.87 -4.23
N ASP A 124 -6.99 3.57 -4.12
CA ASP A 124 -7.75 3.70 -2.86
C ASP A 124 -8.12 2.33 -2.25
N GLU A 125 -8.50 1.37 -3.09
CA GLU A 125 -8.86 0.02 -2.61
C GLU A 125 -7.63 -0.73 -2.07
N ALA A 126 -6.47 -0.64 -2.71
CA ALA A 126 -5.23 -1.25 -2.22
C ALA A 126 -4.82 -0.63 -0.87
N ALA A 127 -4.95 0.69 -0.72
CA ALA A 127 -4.72 1.38 0.54
C ALA A 127 -5.64 0.84 1.65
N ILE A 128 -6.95 0.76 1.38
CA ILE A 128 -7.96 0.25 2.34
C ILE A 128 -7.65 -1.19 2.74
N ILE A 129 -7.38 -2.07 1.78
CA ILE A 129 -7.09 -3.49 2.06
C ILE A 129 -5.82 -3.61 2.89
N ALA A 130 -4.76 -2.88 2.53
CA ALA A 130 -3.49 -2.97 3.25
C ALA A 130 -3.62 -2.45 4.70
N MET A 131 -4.29 -1.32 4.91
CA MET A 131 -4.54 -0.80 6.26
C MET A 131 -5.40 -1.76 7.10
N ASP A 132 -6.40 -2.40 6.51
CA ASP A 132 -7.20 -3.43 7.19
C ASP A 132 -6.37 -4.69 7.52
N TYR A 133 -5.49 -5.09 6.61
CA TYR A 133 -4.61 -6.25 6.76
C TYR A 133 -3.62 -6.05 7.91
N PHE A 134 -2.98 -4.89 7.96
CA PHE A 134 -1.93 -4.56 8.93
C PHE A 134 -2.45 -3.76 10.14
N LYS A 135 -3.75 -3.76 10.42
CA LYS A 135 -4.34 -2.96 11.51
C LYS A 135 -3.78 -3.26 12.91
N GLU A 136 -3.26 -4.47 13.11
CA GLU A 136 -2.63 -4.88 14.38
C GLU A 136 -1.15 -4.42 14.47
N ASN A 137 -0.59 -3.87 13.38
CA ASN A 137 0.71 -3.20 13.31
C ASN A 137 0.54 -1.73 12.86
N PRO A 138 0.08 -0.85 13.77
CA PRO A 138 -0.15 0.56 13.44
C PRO A 138 1.11 1.31 13.00
N GLU A 139 2.29 0.93 13.50
CA GLU A 139 3.58 1.55 13.10
C GLU A 139 3.88 1.33 11.62
N LEU A 140 3.57 0.14 11.09
CA LEU A 140 3.70 -0.13 9.65
C LEU A 140 2.72 0.71 8.84
N VAL A 141 1.46 0.82 9.29
CA VAL A 141 0.45 1.65 8.62
C VAL A 141 0.87 3.12 8.63
N ALA A 142 1.42 3.63 9.73
CA ALA A 142 2.00 4.97 9.79
C ALA A 142 3.12 5.13 8.75
N LYS A 143 4.07 4.20 8.68
CA LYS A 143 5.14 4.21 7.66
C LYS A 143 4.56 4.23 6.25
N MET A 144 3.51 3.46 5.97
CA MET A 144 2.86 3.44 4.66
C MET A 144 2.20 4.78 4.30
N LEU A 145 1.57 5.46 5.27
CA LEU A 145 0.93 6.77 5.07
C LEU A 145 1.95 7.91 4.86
N VAL A 146 3.13 7.79 5.48
CA VAL A 146 4.26 8.70 5.27
C VAL A 146 4.96 8.44 3.95
N ASN A 147 5.02 7.18 3.51
CA ASN A 147 5.76 6.79 2.33
C ASN A 147 5.17 7.46 1.07
N ARG A 148 6.06 7.97 0.23
CA ARG A 148 5.71 8.69 -0.99
C ARG A 148 6.31 7.96 -2.17
N ASP A 149 5.54 7.86 -3.25
CA ASP A 149 6.09 7.40 -4.51
C ASP A 149 7.09 8.45 -5.08
N ASP A 150 7.75 8.12 -6.18
CA ASP A 150 8.72 9.04 -6.80
C ASP A 150 8.08 10.29 -7.43
N PHE A 151 6.76 10.32 -7.57
CA PHE A 151 6.00 11.48 -8.05
C PHE A 151 5.57 12.40 -6.89
N GLY A 152 5.92 12.05 -5.64
CA GLY A 152 5.50 12.77 -4.44
C GLY A 152 4.05 12.48 -4.06
N ALA A 153 3.43 11.50 -4.71
CA ALA A 153 2.10 11.01 -4.44
C ALA A 153 2.12 10.12 -3.19
N GLY A 154 1.06 10.20 -2.40
CA GLY A 154 0.93 9.59 -1.10
C GLY A 154 -0.52 9.31 -0.77
N ILE A 155 -0.77 8.28 0.04
CA ILE A 155 -2.13 7.74 0.28
C ILE A 155 -3.15 8.84 0.62
N LEU A 156 -2.80 9.77 1.52
CA LEU A 156 -3.70 10.85 1.94
C LEU A 156 -3.84 11.99 0.91
N PHE A 157 -2.91 12.13 -0.01
CA PHE A 157 -2.91 13.19 -1.03
C PHE A 157 -3.70 12.77 -2.28
N ASP A 158 -3.53 11.54 -2.74
CA ASP A 158 -4.14 11.09 -4.01
C ASP A 158 -5.50 10.42 -3.84
N THR A 159 -5.92 10.22 -2.60
CA THR A 159 -7.18 9.52 -2.35
C THR A 159 -8.40 10.30 -2.83
N SER A 160 -9.33 9.57 -3.44
CA SER A 160 -10.64 10.06 -3.84
C SER A 160 -11.78 9.48 -2.99
N GLU A 161 -11.44 8.61 -2.03
CA GLU A 161 -12.39 7.83 -1.23
C GLU A 161 -12.23 8.16 0.25
N ILE A 162 -13.29 8.69 0.88
CA ILE A 162 -13.29 9.00 2.33
C ILE A 162 -12.91 7.79 3.19
N LYS A 163 -13.22 6.58 2.72
CA LYS A 163 -12.93 5.33 3.41
C LYS A 163 -11.43 5.08 3.65
N VAL A 164 -10.56 5.65 2.81
CA VAL A 164 -9.10 5.63 3.05
C VAL A 164 -8.77 6.39 4.34
N LEU A 165 -9.33 7.59 4.51
CA LEU A 165 -9.15 8.39 5.72
C LEU A 165 -9.73 7.70 6.95
N GLU A 166 -10.95 7.19 6.85
CA GLU A 166 -11.62 6.48 7.95
C GLU A 166 -10.75 5.32 8.45
N LYS A 167 -10.15 4.55 7.53
CA LYS A 167 -9.27 3.44 7.89
C LYS A 167 -7.95 3.89 8.51
N ALA A 168 -7.31 4.91 7.94
CA ALA A 168 -6.09 5.49 8.52
C ALA A 168 -6.34 5.96 9.97
N PHE A 169 -7.44 6.69 10.19
CA PHE A 169 -7.80 7.21 11.50
C PHE A 169 -8.22 6.12 12.48
N GLU A 170 -8.91 5.08 12.01
CA GLU A 170 -9.30 3.93 12.85
C GLU A 170 -8.07 3.17 13.37
N VAL A 171 -7.10 2.89 12.50
CA VAL A 171 -5.88 2.14 12.84
C VAL A 171 -5.00 2.97 13.78
N LEU A 172 -4.83 4.26 13.50
CA LEU A 172 -3.96 5.15 14.28
C LEU A 172 -4.66 5.85 15.46
N LYS A 173 -5.90 5.48 15.80
CA LYS A 173 -6.67 6.15 16.88
C LYS A 173 -5.98 6.18 18.25
N ASN A 174 -5.11 5.20 18.51
CA ASN A 174 -4.36 5.08 19.77
C ASN A 174 -2.93 5.67 19.66
N ASN A 175 -2.56 6.25 18.52
CA ASN A 175 -1.26 6.86 18.24
C ASN A 175 -1.48 8.31 17.74
N PRO A 176 -2.04 9.20 18.58
CA PRO A 176 -2.43 10.55 18.18
C PRO A 176 -1.23 11.40 17.73
N ASP A 177 -0.06 11.22 18.34
CA ASP A 177 1.17 11.93 17.98
C ASP A 177 1.63 11.58 16.56
N GLU A 178 1.69 10.28 16.23
CA GLU A 178 2.04 9.82 14.87
C GLU A 178 1.02 10.29 13.83
N LEU A 179 -0.27 10.24 14.15
CA LEU A 179 -1.32 10.72 13.26
C LEU A 179 -1.21 12.24 13.02
N ALA A 180 -0.90 13.02 14.07
CA ALA A 180 -0.66 14.45 13.95
C ALA A 180 0.55 14.72 13.06
N ASP A 181 1.66 14.02 13.27
CA ASP A 181 2.87 14.16 12.44
C ASP A 181 2.57 13.87 10.96
N ILE A 182 1.81 12.81 10.66
CA ILE A 182 1.37 12.49 9.30
C ILE A 182 0.53 13.62 8.70
N LEU A 183 -0.41 14.18 9.46
CA LEU A 183 -1.29 15.27 9.02
C LEU A 183 -0.59 16.62 8.89
N MET A 184 0.63 16.76 9.43
CA MET A 184 1.50 17.92 9.23
C MET A 184 2.46 17.75 8.05
N LEU A 185 2.53 16.57 7.42
CA LEU A 185 3.40 16.37 6.26
C LEU A 185 2.93 17.19 5.07
N CYS A 186 3.89 17.84 4.41
CA CYS A 186 3.66 18.59 3.18
C CYS A 186 4.05 17.76 1.94
N ASN A 187 3.34 17.98 0.84
CA ASN A 187 3.78 17.58 -0.49
C ASN A 187 4.90 18.51 -1.01
N ALA A 188 5.37 18.29 -2.25
CA ALA A 188 6.42 19.09 -2.87
C ALA A 188 6.06 20.59 -3.06
N ASN A 189 4.77 20.93 -3.05
CA ASN A 189 4.29 22.32 -3.17
C ASN A 189 4.15 23.02 -1.81
N GLY A 190 4.35 22.31 -0.70
CA GLY A 190 4.16 22.83 0.65
C GLY A 190 2.74 22.59 1.20
N ASP A 191 1.86 21.92 0.47
CA ASP A 191 0.50 21.67 0.90
C ASP A 191 0.44 20.46 1.84
N THR A 192 -0.32 20.55 2.92
CA THR A 192 -0.74 19.36 3.67
C THR A 192 -1.83 18.62 2.91
N ALA A 193 -2.16 17.39 3.33
CA ALA A 193 -3.28 16.66 2.72
C ALA A 193 -4.58 17.46 2.81
N TYR A 194 -4.82 18.17 3.91
CA TYR A 194 -6.00 19.05 4.06
C TYR A 194 -5.99 20.21 3.07
N THR A 195 -4.90 20.98 2.98
CA THR A 195 -4.85 22.15 2.09
C THR A 195 -4.91 21.72 0.63
N TYR A 196 -4.25 20.62 0.27
CA TYR A 196 -4.33 20.02 -1.07
C TYR A 196 -5.78 19.69 -1.48
N HIS A 197 -6.51 18.95 -0.65
CA HIS A 197 -7.90 18.57 -0.95
C HIS A 197 -8.87 19.77 -0.90
N LYS A 198 -8.58 20.76 -0.05
CA LYS A 198 -9.32 22.03 0.01
C LYS A 198 -9.20 22.82 -1.29
N GLU A 199 -8.01 22.89 -1.87
CA GLU A 199 -7.74 23.67 -3.09
C GLU A 199 -8.16 22.95 -4.37
N MET A 200 -7.91 21.64 -4.45
CA MET A 200 -8.27 20.84 -5.61
C MET A 200 -9.80 20.75 -5.78
N GLY A 201 -10.56 20.71 -4.68
CA GLY A 201 -12.03 20.64 -4.73
C GLY A 201 -12.58 19.23 -5.02
N HIS A 202 -11.77 18.19 -4.82
CA HIS A 202 -12.04 16.82 -5.28
C HIS A 202 -13.06 16.05 -4.43
N SER A 203 -13.26 16.41 -3.17
CA SER A 203 -14.40 15.92 -2.38
C SER A 203 -14.60 16.76 -1.13
N LYS A 204 -15.81 17.32 -0.95
CA LYS A 204 -16.18 18.01 0.29
C LYS A 204 -16.10 17.10 1.50
N GLU A 205 -16.34 15.80 1.31
CA GLU A 205 -16.38 14.80 2.37
C GLU A 205 -14.98 14.51 2.91
N ILE A 206 -13.98 14.31 2.03
CA ILE A 206 -12.57 14.11 2.40
C ILE A 206 -12.04 15.33 3.14
N LYS A 207 -12.28 16.53 2.59
CA LYS A 207 -11.88 17.79 3.21
C LYS A 207 -12.47 17.94 4.61
N ASN A 208 -13.76 17.67 4.78
CA ASN A 208 -14.41 17.76 6.08
C ASN A 208 -13.87 16.72 7.07
N ALA A 209 -13.65 15.48 6.64
CA ALA A 209 -13.09 14.44 7.50
C ALA A 209 -11.68 14.79 8.01
N LEU A 210 -10.84 15.36 7.14
CA LEU A 210 -9.52 15.89 7.54
C LEU A 210 -9.66 17.06 8.53
N GLU A 211 -10.52 18.03 8.24
CA GLU A 211 -10.76 19.19 9.12
C GLU A 211 -11.24 18.77 10.51
N GLU A 212 -12.20 17.85 10.58
CA GLU A 212 -12.74 17.31 11.82
C GLU A 212 -11.65 16.58 12.61
N LYS A 213 -10.89 15.69 11.95
CA LYS A 213 -9.84 14.93 12.64
C LYS A 213 -8.69 15.80 13.14
N ILE A 214 -8.25 16.77 12.33
CA ILE A 214 -7.21 17.74 12.73
C ILE A 214 -7.66 18.54 13.95
N THR A 215 -8.91 18.99 13.96
CA THR A 215 -9.47 19.79 15.06
C THR A 215 -9.64 18.96 16.32
N GLU A 216 -10.15 17.74 16.20
CA GLU A 216 -10.25 16.76 17.30
C GLU A 216 -8.88 16.50 17.92
N LEU A 217 -7.86 16.22 17.12
CA LEU A 217 -6.49 16.02 17.63
C LEU A 217 -5.98 17.26 18.35
N ALA A 218 -6.14 18.45 17.76
CA ALA A 218 -5.60 19.67 18.37
C ALA A 218 -6.26 20.05 19.71
N VAL A 219 -7.52 19.68 19.94
CA VAL A 219 -8.30 20.15 21.10
C VAL A 219 -8.55 19.06 22.14
N ASP A 220 -8.74 17.81 21.70
CA ASP A 220 -9.25 16.72 22.54
C ASP A 220 -8.26 15.56 22.72
N SER A 221 -7.06 15.63 22.14
CA SER A 221 -6.02 14.60 22.33
C SER A 221 -4.95 15.01 23.36
N ASP A 222 -4.06 14.07 23.69
CA ASP A 222 -2.94 14.27 24.62
C ASP A 222 -1.74 15.03 24.00
N LEU A 223 -1.89 15.60 22.79
CA LEU A 223 -0.87 16.43 22.15
C LEU A 223 -0.45 17.59 23.05
N SER A 224 0.84 17.94 23.02
CA SER A 224 1.27 19.15 23.71
C SER A 224 0.65 20.39 23.07
N VAL A 225 0.43 21.45 23.86
CA VAL A 225 -0.07 22.75 23.37
C VAL A 225 0.71 23.23 22.13
N LYS A 226 2.03 23.00 22.10
CA LYS A 226 2.88 23.38 20.96
C LYS A 226 2.55 22.58 19.71
N GLU A 227 2.34 21.28 19.83
CA GLU A 227 1.98 20.40 18.71
C GLU A 227 0.58 20.72 18.20
N SER A 228 -0.41 20.88 19.09
CA SER A 228 -1.77 21.29 18.70
C SER A 228 -1.78 22.60 17.92
N ILE A 229 -1.01 23.60 18.36
CA ILE A 229 -0.87 24.87 17.65
C ILE A 229 -0.23 24.67 16.28
N SER A 230 0.84 23.88 16.21
CA SER A 230 1.57 23.63 14.95
C SER A 230 0.70 22.91 13.94
N LEU A 231 -0.06 21.90 14.39
CA LEU A 231 -1.00 21.13 13.57
C LEU A 231 -2.12 22.02 12.99
N LEU A 232 -2.68 22.93 13.79
CA LEU A 232 -3.68 23.89 13.32
C LEU A 232 -3.10 24.90 12.33
N GLU A 233 -1.92 25.43 12.62
CA GLU A 233 -1.30 26.49 11.81
C GLU A 233 -0.84 25.99 10.44
N ILE A 234 -0.19 24.83 10.38
CA ILE A 234 0.30 24.28 9.11
C ILE A 234 -0.84 23.86 8.19
N ASN A 235 -2.00 23.50 8.75
CA ASN A 235 -3.21 23.21 8.00
C ASN A 235 -4.10 24.44 7.76
N GLU A 236 -3.67 25.64 8.18
CA GLU A 236 -4.44 26.89 8.09
C GLU A 236 -5.84 26.82 8.72
N LEU A 237 -5.99 26.06 9.81
CA LEU A 237 -7.25 25.79 10.47
C LEU A 237 -7.40 26.54 11.79
N HIS A 238 -8.63 27.01 12.02
CA HIS A 238 -9.09 27.58 13.29
C HIS A 238 -8.08 28.49 14.02
N PRO A 239 -7.63 29.62 13.41
CA PRO A 239 -6.65 30.52 14.02
C PRO A 239 -7.07 31.06 15.39
N GLN A 240 -8.38 31.15 15.65
CA GLN A 240 -8.93 31.50 16.95
C GLN A 240 -8.63 30.45 18.04
N ILE A 241 -8.65 29.15 17.70
CA ILE A 241 -8.33 28.05 18.62
C ILE A 241 -6.82 28.07 18.91
N ALA A 242 -5.99 28.16 17.86
CA ALA A 242 -4.54 28.26 18.02
C ALA A 242 -4.15 29.46 18.91
N ASN A 243 -4.77 30.63 18.71
CA ASN A 243 -4.56 31.80 19.56
C ASN A 243 -4.99 31.54 21.01
N TYR A 244 -6.14 30.93 21.24
CA TYR A 244 -6.60 30.60 22.59
C TYR A 244 -5.61 29.68 23.32
N LEU A 245 -5.14 28.62 22.66
CA LEU A 245 -4.14 27.69 23.21
C LEU A 245 -2.83 28.38 23.59
N ARG A 246 -2.38 29.39 22.83
CA ARG A 246 -1.17 30.19 23.17
C ARG A 246 -1.31 30.92 24.51
N TYR A 247 -2.53 31.32 24.89
CA TYR A 247 -2.82 32.03 26.13
C TYR A 247 -3.04 31.14 27.35
N GLN A 248 -3.10 29.81 27.17
CA GLN A 248 -3.22 28.85 28.28
C GLN A 248 -1.88 28.50 28.95
N LYS A 249 -0.78 29.19 28.59
CA LYS A 249 0.55 29.05 29.22
C LYS A 249 0.58 29.52 30.67
#